data_AF-A0A5E7WFC9-F1
#
_entry.id   AF-A0A5E7WFC9-F1
#
_cell.length_a   1.000
_cell.length_b   1.000
_cell.length_c   1.000
_cell.angle_alpha   90.00
_cell.angle_beta   90.00
_cell.angle_gamma   90.00
#
_symmetry.space_group_name_H-M   'P 1'
#
loop_
_entity.id
_entity.type
_entity.pdbx_description
1 polymer ?
#
loop_
_entity_poly.entity_id
_entity_poly.type
_entity_poly.pdbx_seq_one_letter_code
_entity_poly.pdbx_strand_id
1 'polypeptide(L)'
;MIGLLKRTIAYIAKTTGYGTPLYKKFCKPDGYEWAKHMVRWGSLHSIGQGVWINPAANITDPSLVRLGNNVGLSCCTLFGHDGIVGMLEVRFNTKLDSVGPIDILDNCFIGYGSIIMPRVTIGPNSIVAAGAVVVKDVPPGVVVGGNPAKVICTLEEVLAKVEERSATYPWIDLIRQRNGVYDPAFEPKLIKMRAQHFFGEQPNG
;
A
#
# COMPACT_ATOMS: atom_id res chain seq x y z
N MET A 1 -5.14 26.87 -18.96
CA MET A 1 -4.00 26.17 -19.59
C MET A 1 -3.55 24.91 -18.84
N ILE A 2 -3.29 24.94 -17.53
CA ILE A 2 -2.80 23.77 -16.76
C ILE A 2 -3.75 22.54 -16.80
N GLY A 3 -5.06 22.77 -16.84
CA GLY A 3 -6.06 21.68 -16.87
C GLY A 3 -6.03 20.85 -18.15
N LEU A 4 -5.78 21.47 -19.32
CA LEU A 4 -5.74 20.76 -20.61
C LEU A 4 -4.50 19.86 -20.68
N LEU A 5 -3.33 20.37 -20.27
CA LEU A 5 -2.09 19.60 -20.23
C LEU A 5 -2.20 18.38 -19.32
N LYS A 6 -2.75 18.53 -18.10
CA LYS A 6 -2.96 17.40 -17.18
C LYS A 6 -3.92 16.36 -17.76
N ARG A 7 -5.00 16.81 -18.44
CA ARG A 7 -5.96 15.90 -19.10
C ARG A 7 -5.29 15.12 -20.23
N THR A 8 -4.48 15.78 -21.05
CA THR A 8 -3.74 15.13 -22.14
C THR A 8 -2.73 14.11 -21.60
N ILE A 9 -1.92 14.48 -20.59
CA ILE A 9 -0.97 13.58 -19.95
C ILE A 9 -1.69 12.36 -19.36
N ALA A 10 -2.77 12.57 -18.61
CA ALA A 10 -3.55 11.50 -18.03
C ALA A 10 -4.19 10.60 -19.10
N TYR A 11 -4.71 11.19 -20.18
CA TYR A 11 -5.30 10.45 -21.29
C TYR A 11 -4.28 9.54 -21.97
N ILE A 12 -3.11 10.08 -22.35
CA ILE A 12 -2.03 9.32 -22.99
C ILE A 12 -1.58 8.17 -22.08
N ALA A 13 -1.32 8.44 -20.80
CA ALA A 13 -0.88 7.41 -19.86
C ALA A 13 -1.94 6.32 -19.67
N LYS A 14 -3.22 6.70 -19.46
CA LYS A 14 -4.31 5.73 -19.23
C LYS A 14 -4.60 4.86 -20.47
N THR A 15 -4.39 5.39 -21.68
CA THR A 15 -4.70 4.69 -22.94
C THR A 15 -3.52 3.90 -23.52
N THR A 16 -2.28 4.33 -23.28
CA THR A 16 -1.10 3.75 -23.95
C THR A 16 -0.02 3.25 -22.99
N GLY A 17 -0.09 3.59 -21.70
CA GLY A 17 0.99 3.34 -20.73
C GLY A 17 2.19 4.29 -20.86
N TYR A 18 2.36 4.99 -21.98
CA TYR A 18 3.44 5.95 -22.17
C TYR A 18 3.29 7.19 -21.28
N GLY A 19 4.43 7.77 -20.88
CA GLY A 19 4.45 8.97 -20.05
C GLY A 19 4.01 8.74 -18.60
N THR A 20 4.00 7.48 -18.13
CA THR A 20 3.68 7.11 -16.73
C THR A 20 4.42 7.97 -15.68
N PRO A 21 5.73 8.29 -15.83
CA PRO A 21 6.41 9.21 -14.90
C PRO A 21 5.81 10.63 -14.86
N LEU A 22 5.38 11.14 -16.02
CA LEU A 22 4.73 12.46 -16.12
C LEU A 22 3.32 12.41 -15.53
N TYR A 23 2.57 11.33 -15.76
CA TYR A 23 1.26 11.11 -15.15
C TYR A 23 1.35 11.15 -13.62
N LYS A 24 2.30 10.38 -13.04
CA LYS A 24 2.55 10.40 -11.60
C LYS A 24 2.92 11.80 -11.09
N LYS A 25 3.83 12.51 -11.78
CA LYS A 25 4.34 13.83 -11.36
C LYS A 25 3.29 14.94 -11.45
N PHE A 26 2.57 15.02 -12.55
CA PHE A 26 1.71 16.17 -12.87
C PHE A 26 0.23 15.93 -12.56
N CYS A 27 -0.24 14.70 -12.72
CA CYS A 27 -1.65 14.36 -12.52
C CYS A 27 -1.93 13.84 -11.11
N LYS A 28 -0.91 13.33 -10.40
CA LYS A 28 -0.99 12.88 -9.00
C LYS A 28 -2.21 11.97 -8.75
N PRO A 29 -2.29 10.82 -9.44
CA PRO A 29 -3.40 9.90 -9.24
C PRO A 29 -3.50 9.46 -7.79
N ASP A 30 -4.72 9.24 -7.32
CA ASP A 30 -4.92 8.52 -6.07
C ASP A 30 -4.51 7.05 -6.21
N GLY A 31 -4.46 6.31 -5.10
CA GLY A 31 -3.98 4.93 -5.13
C GLY A 31 -4.89 3.95 -5.86
N TYR A 32 -6.20 4.23 -6.01
CA TYR A 32 -7.11 3.40 -6.80
C TYR A 32 -6.94 3.67 -8.29
N GLU A 33 -6.79 4.93 -8.69
CA GLU A 33 -6.45 5.30 -10.06
C GLU A 33 -5.10 4.70 -10.47
N TRP A 34 -4.11 4.76 -9.57
CA TRP A 34 -2.80 4.17 -9.80
C TRP A 34 -2.87 2.64 -9.90
N ALA A 35 -3.62 1.97 -9.03
CA ALA A 35 -3.83 0.52 -9.14
C ALA A 35 -4.47 0.14 -10.48
N LYS A 36 -5.49 0.87 -10.95
CA LYS A 36 -6.09 0.64 -12.29
C LYS A 36 -5.09 0.82 -13.43
N HIS A 37 -4.17 1.78 -13.29
CA HIS A 37 -3.07 1.95 -14.24
C HIS A 37 -2.12 0.74 -14.22
N MET A 38 -1.76 0.26 -13.03
CA MET A 38 -0.90 -0.92 -12.82
C MET A 38 -1.53 -2.22 -13.35
N VAL A 39 -2.85 -2.39 -13.25
CA VAL A 39 -3.58 -3.54 -13.86
C VAL A 39 -3.28 -3.65 -15.35
N ARG A 40 -3.23 -2.51 -16.05
CA ARG A 40 -3.07 -2.47 -17.51
C ARG A 40 -1.61 -2.46 -17.94
N TRP A 41 -0.77 -1.75 -17.20
CA TRP A 41 0.57 -1.36 -17.66
C TRP A 41 1.70 -1.69 -16.68
N GLY A 42 1.36 -2.26 -15.52
CA GLY A 42 2.32 -2.51 -14.42
C GLY A 42 2.96 -3.89 -14.43
N SER A 43 2.60 -4.76 -15.37
CA SER A 43 3.17 -6.12 -15.54
C SER A 43 3.11 -7.01 -14.30
N LEU A 44 2.18 -6.76 -13.38
CA LEU A 44 1.89 -7.64 -12.25
C LEU A 44 1.45 -9.02 -12.76
N HIS A 45 1.78 -10.09 -12.05
CA HIS A 45 1.27 -11.43 -12.41
C HIS A 45 -0.26 -11.45 -12.40
N SER A 46 -0.86 -10.93 -11.32
CA SER A 46 -2.30 -10.74 -11.20
C SER A 46 -2.63 -9.67 -10.15
N ILE A 47 -3.78 -9.02 -10.31
CA ILE A 47 -4.28 -8.01 -9.38
C ILE A 47 -5.80 -8.13 -9.26
N GLY A 48 -6.28 -8.25 -8.03
CA GLY A 48 -7.71 -8.36 -7.71
C GLY A 48 -8.46 -7.03 -7.78
N GLN A 49 -9.72 -7.06 -7.34
CA GLN A 49 -10.59 -5.89 -7.32
C GLN A 49 -10.40 -5.06 -6.05
N GLY A 50 -10.66 -3.75 -6.11
CA GLY A 50 -10.59 -2.88 -4.93
C GLY A 50 -9.18 -2.65 -4.39
N VAL A 51 -8.15 -2.99 -5.16
CA VAL A 51 -6.75 -2.77 -4.76
C VAL A 51 -6.41 -1.28 -4.77
N TRP A 52 -5.72 -0.84 -3.73
CA TRP A 52 -5.18 0.51 -3.59
C TRP A 52 -3.65 0.43 -3.54
N ILE A 53 -2.96 1.12 -4.44
CA ILE A 53 -1.49 1.14 -4.47
C ILE A 53 -1.02 2.58 -4.36
N ASN A 54 -0.28 2.92 -3.32
CA ASN A 54 0.40 4.19 -3.26
C ASN A 54 1.38 4.30 -4.44
N PRO A 55 1.38 5.39 -5.22
CA PRO A 55 2.32 5.53 -6.33
C PRO A 55 3.80 5.39 -5.94
N ALA A 56 4.15 5.60 -4.68
CA ALA A 56 5.51 5.43 -4.16
C ALA A 56 5.82 4.01 -3.63
N ALA A 57 4.90 3.05 -3.72
CA ALA A 57 5.21 1.63 -3.53
C ALA A 57 6.27 1.18 -4.55
N ASN A 58 7.25 0.41 -4.10
CA ASN A 58 8.31 -0.12 -4.93
C ASN A 58 8.10 -1.63 -5.15
N ILE A 59 7.94 -2.05 -6.41
CA ILE A 59 7.77 -3.45 -6.78
C ILE A 59 8.87 -3.75 -7.80
N THR A 60 9.91 -4.47 -7.39
CA THR A 60 11.10 -4.66 -8.22
C THR A 60 10.86 -5.61 -9.39
N ASP A 61 10.05 -6.65 -9.16
CA ASP A 61 9.74 -7.69 -10.14
C ASP A 61 8.23 -7.90 -10.22
N PRO A 62 7.47 -6.99 -10.87
CA PRO A 62 6.01 -7.06 -10.86
C PRO A 62 5.46 -8.41 -11.36
N SER A 63 6.12 -9.05 -12.33
CA SER A 63 5.69 -10.33 -12.89
C SER A 63 5.73 -11.50 -11.90
N LEU A 64 6.36 -11.33 -10.73
CA LEU A 64 6.41 -12.29 -9.64
C LEU A 64 5.43 -11.96 -8.50
N VAL A 65 4.65 -10.89 -8.63
CA VAL A 65 3.75 -10.41 -7.58
C VAL A 65 2.29 -10.65 -7.95
N ARG A 66 1.58 -11.29 -7.03
CA ARG A 66 0.13 -11.46 -7.06
C ARG A 66 -0.51 -10.66 -5.93
N LEU A 67 -1.56 -9.93 -6.27
CA LEU A 67 -2.40 -9.21 -5.31
C LEU A 67 -3.83 -9.73 -5.39
N GLY A 68 -4.39 -10.10 -4.25
CA GLY A 68 -5.79 -10.47 -4.08
C GLY A 68 -6.73 -9.26 -4.14
N ASN A 69 -7.96 -9.45 -3.68
CA ASN A 69 -8.98 -8.41 -3.59
C ASN A 69 -8.77 -7.53 -2.36
N ASN A 70 -9.12 -6.24 -2.47
CA ASN A 70 -9.10 -5.28 -1.37
C ASN A 70 -7.73 -5.21 -0.65
N VAL A 71 -6.65 -5.27 -1.44
CA VAL A 71 -5.28 -5.11 -0.94
C VAL A 71 -4.86 -3.66 -0.96
N GLY A 72 -4.30 -3.17 0.15
CA GLY A 72 -3.68 -1.86 0.24
C GLY A 72 -2.17 -1.94 0.30
N LEU A 73 -1.47 -1.35 -0.68
CA LEU A 73 -0.03 -1.15 -0.64
C LEU A 73 0.27 0.32 -0.30
N SER A 74 0.84 0.58 0.87
CA SER A 74 1.41 1.89 1.19
C SER A 74 2.75 2.09 0.47
N CYS A 75 3.62 2.98 0.94
CA CYS A 75 4.99 3.12 0.40
C CYS A 75 5.90 1.96 0.86
N CYS A 76 5.51 0.72 0.58
CA CYS A 76 6.27 -0.49 0.90
C CYS A 76 7.19 -0.91 -0.26
N THR A 77 8.06 -1.89 0.00
CA THR A 77 8.92 -2.51 -1.01
C THR A 77 8.66 -4.01 -1.10
N LEU A 78 8.41 -4.51 -2.31
CA LEU A 78 8.25 -5.93 -2.63
C LEU A 78 9.44 -6.38 -3.48
N PHE A 79 10.24 -7.33 -2.99
CA PHE A 79 11.38 -7.91 -3.70
C PHE A 79 11.03 -9.27 -4.31
N GLY A 80 11.10 -9.40 -5.63
CA GLY A 80 10.93 -10.70 -6.29
C GLY A 80 12.24 -11.46 -6.51
N HIS A 81 13.38 -10.82 -6.29
CA HIS A 81 14.71 -11.43 -6.40
C HIS A 81 15.64 -11.02 -5.26
N ASP A 82 16.70 -11.80 -5.05
CA ASP A 82 17.75 -11.51 -4.07
C ASP A 82 19.03 -11.00 -4.76
N GLY A 83 19.42 -9.77 -4.45
CA GLY A 83 20.61 -9.13 -5.00
C GLY A 83 21.93 -9.75 -4.54
N ILE A 84 21.95 -10.59 -3.49
CA ILE A 84 23.20 -11.24 -3.03
C ILE A 84 23.75 -12.21 -4.08
N VAL A 85 22.91 -12.70 -5.01
CA VAL A 85 23.26 -13.72 -6.00
C VAL A 85 24.52 -13.36 -6.78
N GLY A 86 24.62 -12.13 -7.29
CA GLY A 86 25.80 -11.70 -8.07
C GLY A 86 27.09 -11.73 -7.26
N MET A 87 27.03 -11.39 -5.96
CA MET A 87 28.19 -11.48 -5.07
C MET A 87 28.58 -12.94 -4.84
N LEU A 88 27.60 -13.83 -4.61
CA LEU A 88 27.86 -15.26 -4.40
C LEU A 88 28.45 -15.93 -5.64
N GLU A 89 27.95 -15.60 -6.83
CA GLU A 89 28.50 -16.11 -8.10
C GLU A 89 29.99 -15.76 -8.24
N VAL A 90 30.36 -14.50 -7.99
CA VAL A 90 31.75 -14.03 -8.06
C VAL A 90 32.60 -14.70 -6.98
N ARG A 91 32.12 -14.73 -5.73
CA ARG A 91 32.90 -15.25 -4.59
C ARG A 91 33.18 -16.73 -4.69
N PHE A 92 32.21 -17.50 -5.17
CA PHE A 92 32.24 -18.97 -5.20
C PHE A 92 32.43 -19.53 -6.62
N ASN A 93 32.68 -18.68 -7.62
CA ASN A 93 32.84 -19.06 -9.03
C ASN A 93 31.76 -20.04 -9.50
N THR A 94 30.50 -19.67 -9.26
CA THR A 94 29.32 -20.51 -9.52
C THR A 94 28.27 -19.71 -10.30
N LYS A 95 27.23 -20.41 -10.77
CA LYS A 95 26.05 -19.82 -11.42
C LYS A 95 24.83 -20.08 -10.58
N LEU A 96 24.17 -19.01 -10.15
CA LEU A 96 23.10 -19.06 -9.17
C LEU A 96 21.94 -18.19 -9.62
N ASP A 97 20.75 -18.54 -9.17
CA ASP A 97 19.56 -17.72 -9.31
C ASP A 97 18.76 -17.78 -8.01
N SER A 98 18.18 -16.66 -7.60
CA SER A 98 17.37 -16.55 -6.38
C SER A 98 16.24 -15.56 -6.60
N VAL A 99 15.16 -16.10 -7.18
CA VAL A 99 13.91 -15.39 -7.44
C VAL A 99 12.75 -16.11 -6.77
N GLY A 100 11.74 -15.38 -6.32
CA GLY A 100 10.60 -15.96 -5.61
C GLY A 100 9.33 -15.13 -5.77
N PRO A 101 8.16 -15.79 -5.86
CA PRO A 101 6.90 -15.07 -5.92
C PRO A 101 6.59 -14.38 -4.60
N ILE A 102 5.80 -13.31 -4.66
CA ILE A 102 5.13 -12.72 -3.51
C ILE A 102 3.62 -12.81 -3.78
N ASP A 103 2.89 -13.49 -2.89
CA ASP A 103 1.43 -13.61 -3.00
C ASP A 103 0.77 -12.90 -1.80
N ILE A 104 0.07 -11.80 -2.08
CA ILE A 104 -0.64 -11.02 -1.06
C ILE A 104 -2.13 -11.30 -1.22
N LEU A 105 -2.70 -12.06 -0.30
CA LEU A 105 -4.08 -12.53 -0.40
C LEU A 105 -5.09 -11.44 -0.02
N ASP A 106 -6.38 -11.81 -0.06
CA ASP A 106 -7.48 -10.85 0.08
C ASP A 106 -7.47 -10.09 1.40
N ASN A 107 -7.94 -8.84 1.38
CA ASN A 107 -8.10 -7.95 2.53
C ASN A 107 -6.81 -7.68 3.31
N CYS A 108 -5.67 -7.64 2.63
CA CYS A 108 -4.39 -7.33 3.27
C CYS A 108 -4.04 -5.85 3.21
N PHE A 109 -3.30 -5.37 4.22
CA PHE A 109 -2.70 -4.03 4.19
C PHE A 109 -1.20 -4.09 4.46
N ILE A 110 -0.41 -3.52 3.56
CA ILE A 110 1.05 -3.51 3.63
C ILE A 110 1.54 -2.12 4.02
N GLY A 111 2.05 -2.02 5.24
CA GLY A 111 2.38 -0.76 5.91
C GLY A 111 3.51 0.01 5.24
N TYR A 112 3.52 1.33 5.49
CA TYR A 112 4.53 2.25 4.97
C TYR A 112 5.95 1.80 5.35
N GLY A 113 6.87 1.79 4.38
CA GLY A 113 8.28 1.43 4.62
C GLY A 113 8.52 -0.03 4.99
N SER A 114 7.50 -0.89 4.94
CA SER A 114 7.70 -2.33 5.11
C SER A 114 8.40 -2.93 3.89
N ILE A 115 9.11 -4.04 4.11
CA ILE A 115 9.85 -4.78 3.11
C ILE A 115 9.34 -6.22 3.12
N ILE A 116 8.88 -6.69 1.97
CA ILE A 116 8.46 -8.08 1.76
C ILE A 116 9.53 -8.78 0.91
N MET A 117 10.11 -9.83 1.47
CA MET A 117 11.16 -10.62 0.80
C MET A 117 10.57 -11.58 -0.23
N PRO A 118 11.38 -12.09 -1.18
CA PRO A 118 10.93 -13.10 -2.13
C PRO A 118 10.44 -14.36 -1.40
N ARG A 119 9.53 -15.11 -2.05
CA ARG A 119 8.95 -16.38 -1.55
C ARG A 119 8.09 -16.22 -0.29
N VAL A 120 7.38 -15.10 -0.18
CA VAL A 120 6.49 -14.82 0.95
C VAL A 120 5.04 -14.77 0.50
N THR A 121 4.19 -15.49 1.22
CA THR A 121 2.72 -15.38 1.15
C THR A 121 2.21 -14.60 2.35
N ILE A 122 1.40 -13.58 2.11
CA ILE A 122 0.65 -12.87 3.14
C ILE A 122 -0.76 -13.44 3.17
N GLY A 123 -1.10 -14.16 4.25
CA GLY A 123 -2.42 -14.74 4.48
C GLY A 123 -3.54 -13.70 4.45
N PRO A 124 -4.78 -14.08 4.09
CA PRO A 124 -5.87 -13.14 3.97
C PRO A 124 -6.22 -12.49 5.30
N ASN A 125 -6.75 -11.27 5.24
CA ASN A 125 -7.11 -10.47 6.41
C ASN A 125 -5.91 -10.16 7.33
N SER A 126 -4.71 -9.99 6.75
CA SER A 126 -3.50 -9.71 7.53
C SER A 126 -2.94 -8.33 7.26
N ILE A 127 -2.32 -7.75 8.29
CA ILE A 127 -1.70 -6.43 8.23
C ILE A 127 -0.20 -6.56 8.47
N VAL A 128 0.60 -5.99 7.57
CA VAL A 128 2.03 -5.78 7.80
C VAL A 128 2.21 -4.38 8.35
N ALA A 129 2.70 -4.26 9.57
CA ALA A 129 2.94 -2.96 10.21
C ALA A 129 3.99 -2.14 9.46
N ALA A 130 3.96 -0.82 9.66
CA ALA A 130 4.96 0.07 9.08
C ALA A 130 6.38 -0.33 9.51
N GLY A 131 7.33 -0.26 8.56
CA GLY A 131 8.75 -0.59 8.79
C GLY A 131 9.06 -2.08 9.04
N ALA A 132 8.08 -2.98 8.95
CA ALA A 132 8.32 -4.41 9.15
C ALA A 132 9.14 -5.03 8.01
N VAL A 133 9.99 -6.01 8.33
CA VAL A 133 10.74 -6.80 7.33
C VAL A 133 10.24 -8.25 7.37
N VAL A 134 9.44 -8.62 6.38
CA VAL A 134 8.77 -9.91 6.30
C VAL A 134 9.64 -10.88 5.50
N VAL A 135 10.19 -11.86 6.21
CA VAL A 135 11.12 -12.88 5.68
C VAL A 135 10.51 -14.29 5.61
N LYS A 136 9.26 -14.45 6.05
CA LYS A 136 8.51 -15.70 6.11
C LYS A 136 7.03 -15.43 5.87
N ASP A 137 6.29 -16.47 5.50
CA ASP A 137 4.84 -16.40 5.33
C ASP A 137 4.14 -15.86 6.58
N VAL A 138 3.08 -15.08 6.34
CA VAL A 138 2.24 -14.50 7.37
C VAL A 138 0.94 -15.30 7.43
N PRO A 139 0.54 -15.84 8.61
CA PRO A 139 -0.74 -16.50 8.77
C PRO A 139 -1.93 -15.59 8.43
N PRO A 140 -3.13 -16.14 8.19
CA PRO A 140 -4.35 -15.34 8.05
C PRO A 140 -4.75 -14.63 9.35
N GLY A 141 -5.42 -13.48 9.25
CA GLY A 141 -6.08 -12.82 10.38
C GLY A 141 -5.14 -12.20 11.42
N VAL A 142 -3.88 -11.94 11.08
CA VAL A 142 -2.89 -11.43 12.04
C VAL A 142 -2.25 -10.13 11.58
N VAL A 143 -1.72 -9.40 12.56
CA VAL A 143 -0.82 -8.27 12.32
C VAL A 143 0.59 -8.70 12.64
N VAL A 144 1.52 -8.44 11.71
CA VAL A 144 2.95 -8.67 11.89
C VAL A 144 3.73 -7.37 11.93
N GLY A 145 4.79 -7.30 12.73
CA GLY A 145 5.65 -6.13 12.84
C GLY A 145 7.08 -6.48 13.28
N GLY A 146 8.00 -5.54 13.06
CA GLY A 146 9.41 -5.67 13.44
C GLY A 146 10.33 -6.19 12.33
N ASN A 147 11.61 -6.37 12.66
CA ASN A 147 12.65 -6.90 11.77
C ASN A 147 13.50 -7.95 12.54
N PRO A 148 13.33 -9.26 12.27
CA PRO A 148 12.34 -9.84 11.36
C PRO A 148 10.92 -9.69 11.90
N ALA A 149 9.94 -9.62 10.99
CA ALA A 149 8.54 -9.47 11.34
C ALA A 149 8.04 -10.69 12.14
N LYS A 150 7.30 -10.42 13.22
CA LYS A 150 6.64 -11.41 14.07
C LYS A 150 5.17 -11.02 14.25
N VAL A 151 4.32 -12.00 14.54
CA VAL A 151 2.93 -11.73 14.94
C VAL A 151 2.95 -10.88 16.22
N ILE A 152 2.23 -9.76 16.19
CA ILE A 152 2.12 -8.83 17.33
C ILE A 152 0.72 -8.80 17.93
N CYS A 153 -0.31 -9.08 17.13
CA CYS A 153 -1.69 -9.24 17.56
C CYS A 153 -2.53 -9.83 16.41
N THR A 154 -3.80 -10.12 16.69
CA THR A 154 -4.81 -10.50 15.69
C THR A 154 -5.40 -9.26 15.00
N LEU A 155 -6.07 -9.47 13.85
CA LEU A 155 -6.82 -8.41 13.17
C LEU A 155 -8.01 -7.94 14.04
N GLU A 156 -8.70 -8.86 14.69
CA GLU A 156 -9.87 -8.60 15.54
C GLU A 156 -9.48 -7.68 16.71
N GLU A 157 -8.33 -7.91 17.34
CA GLU A 157 -7.81 -7.03 18.39
C GLU A 157 -7.52 -5.61 17.87
N VAL A 158 -7.04 -5.46 16.63
CA VAL A 158 -6.86 -4.14 16.03
C VAL A 158 -8.21 -3.47 15.76
N LEU A 159 -9.17 -4.21 15.21
CA LEU A 159 -10.51 -3.70 14.95
C LEU A 159 -11.16 -3.19 16.23
N ALA A 160 -11.19 -4.00 17.29
CA ALA A 160 -11.77 -3.62 18.57
C ALA A 160 -11.12 -2.35 19.15
N LYS A 161 -9.78 -2.26 19.12
CA LYS A 161 -9.04 -1.07 19.57
C LYS A 161 -9.37 0.17 18.75
N VAL A 162 -9.53 0.02 17.43
CA VAL A 162 -9.87 1.13 16.54
C VAL A 162 -11.32 1.57 16.75
N GLU A 163 -12.26 0.65 16.92
CA GLU A 163 -13.67 0.94 17.19
C GLU A 163 -13.85 1.66 18.52
N GLU A 164 -13.27 1.13 19.59
CA GLU A 164 -13.31 1.72 20.94
C GLU A 164 -12.76 3.14 20.90
N ARG A 165 -11.56 3.33 20.34
CA ARG A 165 -10.95 4.65 20.20
C ARG A 165 -11.82 5.58 19.35
N SER A 166 -12.36 5.09 18.24
CA SER A 166 -13.17 5.90 17.33
C SER A 166 -14.49 6.35 17.93
N ALA A 167 -15.10 5.53 18.79
CA ALA A 167 -16.33 5.85 19.48
C ALA A 167 -16.20 7.06 20.42
N THR A 168 -14.98 7.36 20.89
CA THR A 168 -14.72 8.52 21.74
C THR A 168 -14.57 9.84 20.98
N TYR A 169 -14.45 9.80 19.65
CA TYR A 169 -14.16 10.99 18.86
C TYR A 169 -15.40 11.87 18.60
N PRO A 170 -15.31 13.20 18.80
CA PRO A 170 -16.44 14.12 18.59
C PRO A 170 -16.99 14.16 17.15
N TRP A 171 -16.24 13.67 16.17
CA TRP A 171 -16.63 13.64 14.76
C TRP A 171 -17.08 12.26 14.27
N ILE A 172 -17.21 11.26 15.16
CA ILE A 172 -17.51 9.89 14.72
C ILE A 172 -18.82 9.80 13.94
N ASP A 173 -19.83 10.59 14.28
CA ASP A 173 -21.11 10.59 13.56
C ASP A 173 -20.99 11.16 12.14
N LEU A 174 -20.08 12.12 11.91
CA LEU A 174 -19.77 12.58 10.55
C LEU A 174 -19.10 11.47 9.73
N ILE A 175 -18.21 10.71 10.34
CA ILE A 175 -17.57 9.56 9.69
C ILE A 175 -18.61 8.48 9.36
N ARG A 176 -19.57 8.21 10.25
CA ARG A 176 -20.65 7.25 10.02
C ARG A 176 -21.60 7.67 8.89
N GLN A 177 -21.72 8.96 8.61
CA GLN A 177 -22.57 9.52 7.55
C GLN A 177 -21.86 9.62 6.19
N ARG A 178 -20.55 9.33 6.10
CA ARG A 178 -19.77 9.53 4.88
C ARG A 178 -20.16 8.51 3.80
N ASN A 179 -20.09 8.91 2.54
CA ASN A 179 -20.20 7.99 1.41
C ASN A 179 -18.83 7.40 1.06
N GLY A 180 -18.67 6.09 1.23
CA GLY A 180 -17.41 5.39 0.93
C GLY A 180 -16.31 5.62 1.96
N VAL A 181 -15.05 5.49 1.56
CA VAL A 181 -13.89 5.63 2.47
C VAL A 181 -13.43 7.09 2.67
N TYR A 182 -13.82 8.00 1.78
CA TYR A 182 -13.41 9.41 1.76
C TYR A 182 -14.54 10.29 1.25
N ASP A 183 -14.82 11.39 1.94
CA ASP A 183 -15.84 12.38 1.55
C ASP A 183 -15.23 13.80 1.54
N PRO A 184 -15.03 14.41 0.35
CA PRO A 184 -14.42 15.74 0.24
C PRO A 184 -15.28 16.85 0.85
N ALA A 185 -16.59 16.65 1.01
CA ALA A 185 -17.46 17.64 1.64
C ALA A 185 -17.25 17.68 3.16
N PHE A 186 -16.95 16.52 3.76
CA PHE A 186 -16.70 16.44 5.20
C PHE A 186 -15.25 16.74 5.58
N GLU A 187 -14.27 16.46 4.72
CA GLU A 187 -12.86 16.58 5.11
C GLU A 187 -12.42 17.95 5.64
N PRO A 188 -12.80 19.11 5.05
CA PRO A 188 -12.43 20.40 5.63
C PRO A 188 -12.93 20.59 7.06
N LYS A 189 -14.12 20.07 7.38
CA LYS A 189 -14.70 20.10 8.73
C LYS A 189 -13.98 19.11 9.64
N LEU A 190 -13.75 17.88 9.17
CA LEU A 190 -13.05 16.84 9.91
C LEU A 190 -11.62 17.26 10.30
N ILE A 191 -10.88 17.88 9.37
CA ILE A 191 -9.52 18.40 9.63
C ILE A 191 -9.54 19.40 10.80
N LYS A 192 -10.46 20.37 10.77
CA LYS A 192 -10.60 21.36 11.84
C LYS A 192 -10.99 20.71 13.18
N MET A 193 -11.99 19.83 13.18
CA MET A 193 -12.44 19.15 14.40
C MET A 193 -11.33 18.29 15.03
N ARG A 194 -10.57 17.56 14.21
CA ARG A 194 -9.45 16.73 14.66
C ARG A 194 -8.35 17.58 15.29
N ALA A 195 -7.91 18.64 14.60
CA ALA A 195 -6.88 19.54 15.11
C ALA A 195 -7.31 20.19 16.43
N GLN A 196 -8.55 20.72 16.47
CA GLN A 196 -9.12 21.33 17.66
C GLN A 196 -9.17 20.38 18.86
N HIS A 197 -9.59 19.13 18.66
CA HIS A 197 -9.73 18.17 19.75
C HIS A 197 -8.39 17.72 20.34
N PHE A 198 -7.38 17.51 19.51
CA PHE A 198 -6.08 17.01 19.97
C PHE A 198 -5.14 18.12 20.45
N PHE A 199 -5.25 19.33 19.90
CA PHE A 199 -4.28 20.41 20.12
C PHE A 199 -4.92 21.76 20.52
N GLY A 200 -6.24 21.90 20.49
CA GLY A 200 -6.94 23.17 20.74
C GLY A 200 -6.84 24.18 19.59
N GLU A 201 -7.17 25.45 19.86
CA GLU A 201 -7.26 26.51 18.85
C GLU A 201 -5.92 27.14 18.44
N GLN A 202 -4.76 26.64 18.85
CA GLN A 202 -3.49 27.32 18.58
C GLN A 202 -2.75 26.70 17.38
N PRO A 203 -2.75 27.32 16.19
CA PRO A 203 -1.95 26.82 15.10
C PRO A 203 -0.50 27.31 15.19
N ASN A 204 -0.22 28.36 15.97
CA ASN A 204 1.07 28.88 16.45
C ASN A 204 0.77 30.10 17.34
N GLY A 205 1.58 30.37 18.38
CA GLY A 205 1.57 31.66 19.09
C GLY A 205 1.99 32.83 18.22
#